data_AF-A0A7J3MYS6-F1
#
_entry.id   AF-A0A7J3MYS6-F1
#
_cell.length_a   1.000
_cell.length_b   1.000
_cell.length_c   1.000
_cell.angle_alpha   90.00
_cell.angle_beta   90.00
_cell.angle_gamma   90.00
#
_symmetry.space_group_name_H-M   'P 1'
#
loop_
_entity.id
_entity.type
_entity.pdbx_description
1 polymer ?
#
loop_
_entity_poly.entity_id
_entity_poly.type
_entity_poly.pdbx_seq_one_letter_code
_entity_poly.pdbx_strand_id
1 'polypeptide(L)'
;MFKLSLLKDLAENIYTRIHFALNYLIQHEISIIEYLSKNKNKIKGNKCRGYREIALEPKTVKNINKQRSQQISERNLIAHAGLLRDLVKICKQNNELYIGYKDTETIENIYNHLKNIFNKRSKTRSRY
;
A
#
# COMPACT_ATOMS: atom_id res chain seq x y z
N MET A 1 0.75 11.55 5.97
CA MET A 1 0.51 11.19 4.55
C MET A 1 1.66 11.72 3.74
N PHE A 2 1.99 11.10 2.61
CA PHE A 2 3.15 11.47 1.80
C PHE A 2 2.72 11.68 0.35
N LYS A 3 3.43 12.57 -0.37
CA LYS A 3 3.25 12.73 -1.82
C LYS A 3 3.63 11.43 -2.53
N LEU A 4 2.83 11.02 -3.51
CA LEU A 4 3.12 9.83 -4.31
C LEU A 4 4.41 9.99 -5.13
N SER A 5 4.72 11.21 -5.59
CA SER A 5 5.97 11.54 -6.27
C SER A 5 7.20 11.29 -5.40
N LEU A 6 7.15 11.67 -4.12
CA LEU A 6 8.23 11.38 -3.17
C LEU A 6 8.46 9.87 -3.04
N LEU A 7 7.39 9.07 -2.99
CA LEU A 7 7.52 7.61 -2.92
C LEU A 7 8.18 7.03 -4.18
N LYS A 8 7.86 7.60 -5.35
CA LYS A 8 8.49 7.24 -6.63
C LYS A 8 9.98 7.57 -6.63
N ASP A 9 10.34 8.77 -6.20
CA ASP A 9 11.74 9.22 -6.12
C ASP A 9 12.54 8.35 -5.15
N LEU A 10 11.96 7.98 -4.00
CA LEU A 10 12.59 7.07 -3.05
C LEU A 10 12.76 5.66 -3.63
N ALA A 11 11.78 5.18 -4.39
CA ALA A 11 11.87 3.88 -5.06
C ALA A 11 13.01 3.84 -6.08
N GLU A 12 13.10 4.87 -6.92
CA GLU A 12 14.13 5.01 -7.94
C GLU A 12 15.54 5.24 -7.39
N ASN A 13 15.69 5.87 -6.21
CA ASN A 13 17.01 6.18 -5.66
C ASN A 13 17.54 5.14 -4.67
N ILE A 14 16.67 4.54 -3.84
CA ILE A 14 17.07 3.64 -2.77
C ILE A 14 17.08 2.19 -3.25
N TYR A 15 16.02 1.77 -3.95
CA TYR A 15 15.78 0.34 -4.21
C TYR A 15 16.30 -0.14 -5.56
N THR A 16 16.57 0.75 -6.53
CA THR A 16 17.29 0.40 -7.77
C THR A 16 18.69 -0.15 -7.50
N ARG A 17 19.38 0.37 -6.48
CA ARG A 17 20.78 0.01 -6.18
C ARG A 17 20.93 -1.24 -5.32
N ILE A 18 19.94 -1.56 -4.48
CA ILE A 18 20.07 -2.58 -3.42
C ILE A 18 19.06 -3.73 -3.60
N HIS A 19 17.84 -3.45 -4.08
CA HIS A 19 16.76 -4.45 -4.15
C HIS A 19 15.86 -4.24 -5.37
N PHE A 20 16.35 -4.63 -6.56
CA PHE A 20 15.64 -4.49 -7.85
C PHE A 20 14.20 -5.02 -7.83
N ALA A 21 13.98 -6.18 -7.21
CA ALA A 21 12.64 -6.77 -7.09
C ALA A 21 11.68 -5.92 -6.25
N LEU A 22 12.16 -5.28 -5.18
CA LEU A 22 11.34 -4.42 -4.34
C LEU A 22 11.01 -3.11 -5.04
N ASN A 23 11.97 -2.53 -5.78
CA ASN A 23 11.71 -1.37 -6.63
C ASN A 23 10.60 -1.67 -7.65
N TYR A 24 10.66 -2.83 -8.31
CA TYR A 24 9.63 -3.25 -9.27
C TYR A 24 8.23 -3.30 -8.62
N LEU A 25 8.11 -3.89 -7.42
CA LEU A 25 6.82 -3.96 -6.71
C LEU A 25 6.29 -2.57 -6.32
N ILE A 26 7.14 -1.67 -5.85
CA ILE A 26 6.74 -0.31 -5.49
C ILE A 26 6.27 0.46 -6.73
N GLN A 27 7.05 0.43 -7.81
CA GLN A 27 6.72 1.10 -9.07
C GLN A 27 5.43 0.55 -9.69
N HIS A 28 5.24 -0.76 -9.62
CA HIS A 28 4.00 -1.41 -10.06
C HIS A 28 2.79 -0.87 -9.31
N GLU A 29 2.82 -0.81 -7.96
CA GLU A 29 1.71 -0.25 -7.18
C GLU A 29 1.50 1.25 -7.44
N ILE A 30 2.57 2.04 -7.58
CA ILE A 30 2.47 3.46 -7.95
C ILE A 30 1.76 3.62 -9.30
N SER A 31 2.14 2.83 -10.30
CA SER A 31 1.53 2.89 -11.64
C SER A 31 0.04 2.59 -11.63
N ILE A 32 -0.40 1.63 -10.79
CA ILE A 32 -1.81 1.29 -10.61
C ILE A 32 -2.55 2.47 -9.99
N ILE A 33 -1.99 3.09 -8.96
CA ILE A 33 -2.59 4.23 -8.27
C ILE A 33 -2.73 5.42 -9.21
N GLU A 34 -1.70 5.73 -9.99
CA GLU A 34 -1.73 6.78 -11.00
C GLU A 34 -2.80 6.50 -12.07
N TYR A 35 -2.84 5.29 -12.62
CA TYR A 35 -3.85 4.88 -13.59
C TYR A 35 -5.27 5.05 -13.05
N LEU A 36 -5.53 4.56 -11.84
CA LEU A 36 -6.84 4.64 -11.20
C LEU A 36 -7.23 6.09 -10.88
N SER A 37 -6.27 6.95 -10.55
CA SER A 37 -6.51 8.37 -10.26
C SER A 37 -6.84 9.21 -11.50
N LYS A 38 -6.31 8.84 -12.68
CA LYS A 38 -6.58 9.50 -13.96
C LYS A 38 -7.99 9.18 -14.46
N ASN A 39 -8.59 8.10 -13.98
CA ASN A 39 -9.93 7.70 -14.34
C ASN A 39 -10.94 8.68 -13.70
N LYS A 40 -11.47 9.60 -14.53
CA LYS A 40 -12.20 10.84 -14.15
C LYS A 40 -13.37 10.67 -13.17
N ASN A 41 -13.86 9.45 -12.96
CA ASN A 41 -14.98 9.13 -12.08
C ASN A 41 -14.58 8.63 -10.67
N LYS A 42 -13.30 8.34 -10.42
CA LYS A 42 -12.88 7.64 -9.19
C LYS A 42 -12.37 8.57 -8.08
N ILE A 43 -11.69 9.68 -8.41
CA ILE A 43 -11.18 10.66 -7.42
C ILE A 43 -11.41 12.08 -7.96
N LYS A 44 -12.49 12.75 -7.50
CA LYS A 44 -12.83 14.14 -7.88
C LYS A 44 -12.52 15.10 -6.71
N GLY A 45 -11.79 16.19 -7.00
CA GLY A 45 -11.50 17.28 -6.05
C GLY A 45 -10.54 16.92 -4.91
N ASN A 46 -10.52 17.75 -3.86
CA ASN A 46 -9.74 17.56 -2.63
C ASN A 46 -10.32 16.45 -1.73
N LYS A 47 -10.55 15.25 -2.27
CA LYS A 47 -11.19 14.14 -1.55
C LYS A 47 -10.22 12.98 -1.34
N CYS A 48 -10.35 12.36 -0.17
CA CYS A 48 -9.69 11.12 0.21
C CYS A 48 -10.64 9.95 0.02
N ARG A 49 -10.14 8.83 -0.52
CA ARG A 49 -10.89 7.57 -0.64
C ARG A 49 -10.01 6.38 -0.28
N GLY A 50 -10.62 5.30 0.18
CA GLY A 50 -9.89 4.05 0.41
C GLY A 50 -9.36 3.49 -0.91
N TYR A 51 -8.13 2.96 -0.91
CA TYR A 51 -7.54 2.39 -2.12
C TYR A 51 -8.41 1.26 -2.71
N ARG A 52 -9.00 0.42 -1.85
CA ARG A 52 -9.99 -0.59 -2.26
C ARG A 52 -11.22 -0.01 -2.97
N GLU A 53 -11.75 1.12 -2.50
CA GLU A 53 -12.94 1.76 -3.10
C GLU A 53 -12.64 2.31 -4.49
N ILE A 54 -11.39 2.75 -4.70
CA ILE A 54 -10.91 3.22 -5.99
C ILE A 54 -10.63 2.04 -6.93
N ALA A 55 -10.03 0.97 -6.42
CA ALA A 55 -9.64 -0.19 -7.22
C ALA A 55 -10.85 -1.02 -7.70
N LEU A 56 -11.88 -1.16 -6.87
CA LEU A 56 -13.07 -1.95 -7.20
C LEU A 56 -14.13 -1.14 -7.95
N GLU A 57 -14.95 -1.81 -8.75
CA GLU A 57 -16.14 -1.21 -9.34
C GLU A 57 -17.27 -1.13 -8.30
N PRO A 58 -18.18 -0.14 -8.39
CA PRO A 58 -19.25 0.03 -7.39
C PRO A 58 -20.15 -1.20 -7.21
N LYS A 59 -20.29 -2.05 -8.23
CA LYS A 59 -21.04 -3.33 -8.15
C LYS A 59 -20.32 -4.41 -7.34
N THR A 60 -18.98 -4.41 -7.29
CA THR A 60 -18.18 -5.39 -6.54
C THR A 60 -17.98 -4.99 -5.07
N VAL A 61 -17.99 -3.70 -4.73
CA VAL A 61 -17.82 -3.24 -3.34
C VAL A 61 -18.94 -3.72 -2.41
N LYS A 62 -20.21 -3.71 -2.88
CA LYS A 62 -21.37 -4.14 -2.08
C LYS A 62 -21.35 -5.62 -1.69
N ASN A 63 -20.80 -6.49 -2.55
CA ASN A 63 -20.77 -7.94 -2.30
C ASN A 63 -19.56 -8.42 -1.48
N ILE A 64 -18.42 -7.71 -1.50
CA ILE A 64 -17.19 -8.17 -0.83
C ILE A 64 -17.14 -7.75 0.65
N ASN A 65 -17.96 -6.78 1.09
CA ASN A 65 -18.07 -6.44 2.52
C ASN A 65 -18.62 -7.60 3.38
N LYS A 66 -19.11 -8.69 2.78
CA LYS A 66 -19.66 -9.84 3.49
C LYS A 66 -18.69 -11.00 3.75
N GLN A 67 -17.52 -11.10 3.10
CA GLN A 67 -16.84 -12.41 3.00
C GLN A 67 -15.31 -12.49 3.06
N ARG A 68 -14.56 -11.42 3.36
CA ARG A 68 -13.11 -11.57 3.62
C ARG A 68 -12.76 -11.14 5.03
N SER A 69 -12.32 -12.12 5.83
CA SER A 69 -11.59 -11.87 7.06
C SER A 69 -10.48 -10.86 6.77
N GLN A 70 -10.40 -9.81 7.59
CA GLN A 70 -9.42 -8.72 7.51
C GLN A 70 -7.99 -9.20 7.87
N GLN A 71 -7.67 -10.46 7.62
CA GLN A 71 -6.40 -11.03 8.02
C GLN A 71 -5.30 -10.51 7.09
N ILE A 72 -4.47 -9.63 7.63
CA ILE A 72 -3.26 -9.12 6.98
C ILE A 72 -2.30 -10.30 6.89
N SER A 73 -2.16 -10.90 5.71
CA SER A 73 -1.13 -11.92 5.48
C SER A 73 0.21 -11.25 5.21
N GLU A 74 1.28 -11.77 5.82
CA GLU A 74 2.65 -11.30 5.60
C GLU A 74 3.02 -11.33 4.11
N ARG A 75 2.56 -12.38 3.41
CA ARG A 75 2.74 -12.55 1.96
C ARG A 75 2.14 -11.38 1.18
N ASN A 76 0.92 -10.96 1.51
CA ASN A 76 0.27 -9.86 0.80
C ASN A 76 0.93 -8.52 1.13
N LEU A 77 1.34 -8.32 2.39
CA LEU A 77 2.04 -7.10 2.79
C LEU A 77 3.35 -6.91 2.00
N ILE A 78 4.14 -7.99 1.84
CA ILE A 78 5.39 -7.96 1.07
C ILE A 78 5.10 -7.83 -0.43
N ALA A 79 4.16 -8.61 -0.97
CA ALA A 79 3.86 -8.62 -2.41
C ALA A 79 3.33 -7.28 -2.93
N HIS A 80 2.67 -6.49 -2.08
CA HIS A 80 2.17 -5.15 -2.42
C HIS A 80 3.05 -4.02 -1.88
N ALA A 81 4.29 -4.32 -1.47
CA ALA A 81 5.24 -3.35 -0.91
C ALA A 81 4.66 -2.49 0.23
N GLY A 82 3.79 -3.07 1.06
CA GLY A 82 3.06 -2.39 2.14
C GLY A 82 1.81 -1.62 1.70
N LEU A 83 1.58 -1.44 0.40
CA LEU A 83 0.46 -0.66 -0.16
C LEU A 83 -0.83 -1.48 -0.31
N LEU A 84 -1.25 -2.15 0.77
CA LEU A 84 -2.46 -2.97 0.74
C LEU A 84 -3.73 -2.14 0.51
N ARG A 85 -4.55 -2.57 -0.46
CA ARG A 85 -5.81 -1.90 -0.85
C ARG A 85 -6.76 -1.65 0.32
N ASP A 86 -6.79 -2.59 1.27
CA ASP A 86 -7.66 -2.50 2.45
C ASP A 86 -7.19 -1.50 3.50
N LEU A 87 -5.89 -1.20 3.53
CA LEU A 87 -5.22 -0.43 4.59
C LEU A 87 -4.85 0.98 4.15
N VAL A 88 -4.76 1.21 2.85
CA VAL A 88 -4.31 2.47 2.27
C VAL A 88 -5.50 3.38 1.92
N LYS A 89 -5.30 4.67 2.14
CA LYS A 89 -6.13 5.76 1.60
C LYS A 89 -5.32 6.60 0.62
N ILE A 90 -5.99 7.06 -0.43
CA ILE A 90 -5.43 7.93 -1.46
C ILE A 90 -6.22 9.23 -1.44
N CYS A 91 -5.51 10.35 -1.37
CA CYS A 91 -6.09 11.68 -1.45
C CYS A 91 -5.53 12.40 -2.67
N LYS A 92 -6.38 13.18 -3.35
CA LYS A 92 -5.92 14.14 -4.35
C LYS A 92 -6.01 15.53 -3.73
N GLN A 93 -4.94 16.31 -3.78
CA GLN A 93 -4.91 17.71 -3.31
C GLN A 93 -4.10 18.54 -4.31
N ASN A 94 -4.63 19.67 -4.77
CA ASN A 94 -3.95 20.55 -5.74
C ASN A 94 -3.41 19.82 -6.98
N ASN A 95 -4.20 18.87 -7.51
CA ASN A 95 -3.82 17.98 -8.61
C ASN A 95 -2.67 17.00 -8.34
N GLU A 96 -2.12 16.98 -7.12
CA GLU A 96 -1.13 16.01 -6.65
C GLU A 96 -1.81 14.84 -5.92
N LEU A 97 -1.18 13.67 -5.94
CA LEU A 97 -1.64 12.48 -5.22
C LEU A 97 -0.86 12.28 -3.93
N TYR A 98 -1.59 11.95 -2.88
CA TYR A 98 -1.08 11.66 -1.56
C TYR A 98 -1.53 10.27 -1.14
N ILE A 99 -0.63 9.54 -0.51
CA ILE A 99 -0.85 8.19 -0.03
C ILE A 99 -0.59 8.12 1.48
N GLY A 100 -1.34 7.26 2.16
CA GLY A 100 -1.11 6.96 3.57
C GLY A 100 -2.00 5.83 4.05
N TYR A 101 -1.76 5.36 5.25
CA TYR A 101 -2.63 4.38 5.90
C TYR A 101 -3.90 5.06 6.44
N LYS A 102 -4.99 4.30 6.55
CA LYS A 102 -6.30 4.79 6.98
C LYS A 102 -6.24 5.41 8.38
N ASP A 103 -5.66 4.67 9.32
CA ASP A 103 -5.58 4.98 10.75
C ASP A 103 -4.19 4.59 11.31
N THR A 104 -3.91 5.04 12.55
CA THR A 104 -2.65 4.77 13.26
C THR A 104 -2.55 3.32 13.74
N GLU A 105 -3.67 2.71 14.11
CA GLU A 105 -3.74 1.30 14.51
C GLU A 105 -3.27 0.37 13.40
N THR A 106 -3.63 0.65 12.14
CA THR A 106 -3.11 -0.05 10.96
C THR A 106 -1.60 0.04 10.87
N ILE A 107 -1.01 1.20 11.15
CA ILE A 107 0.44 1.39 11.10
C ILE A 107 1.12 0.55 12.20
N GLU A 108 0.57 0.57 13.42
CA GLU A 108 1.07 -0.23 14.54
C GLU A 108 0.98 -1.73 14.25
N ASN A 109 -0.13 -2.18 13.66
CA ASN A 109 -0.32 -3.58 13.27
C ASN A 109 0.71 -4.01 12.21
N ILE A 110 0.93 -3.19 11.18
CA ILE A 110 1.97 -3.45 10.17
C ILE A 110 3.35 -3.49 10.81
N TYR A 111 3.66 -2.53 11.69
CA TYR A 111 4.94 -2.46 12.39
C TYR A 111 5.18 -3.71 13.25
N ASN A 112 4.17 -4.14 14.03
CA ASN A 112 4.24 -5.33 14.87
C ASN A 112 4.42 -6.60 14.04
N HIS A 113 3.74 -6.71 12.89
CA HIS A 113 3.96 -7.81 11.95
C HIS A 113 5.39 -7.85 11.43
N LEU A 114 5.94 -6.71 10.97
CA LEU A 114 7.31 -6.63 10.49
C LEU A 114 8.31 -6.97 11.60
N LYS A 115 8.13 -6.42 12.81
CA LYS A 115 8.97 -6.70 13.98
C LYS A 115 9.00 -8.19 14.31
N ASN A 116 7.85 -8.87 14.26
CA ASN A 116 7.76 -10.31 14.49
C ASN A 116 8.49 -11.13 13.42
N ILE A 117 8.44 -10.72 12.15
CA ILE A 117 9.19 -11.37 11.06
C ILE A 117 10.70 -11.26 11.31
N PHE A 118 11.20 -10.08 11.64
CA PHE A 118 12.62 -9.88 11.92
C PHE A 118 13.08 -10.64 13.17
N ASN A 119 12.27 -10.66 14.23
CA ASN A 119 12.57 -11.40 15.46
C ASN A 119 12.51 -12.92 15.29
N LYS A 120 11.65 -13.45 14.43
CA LYS A 120 11.66 -14.89 14.10
C LYS A 120 12.92 -15.29 13.35
N ARG A 121 13.40 -14.45 12.43
CA ARG A 121 14.62 -14.71 11.64
C ARG A 121 15.92 -14.63 12.44
N SER A 122 15.97 -13.83 13.50
CA SER A 122 17.15 -13.77 14.38
C SER A 122 17.32 -15.03 15.24
N LYS A 123 16.21 -15.67 15.66
CA LYS A 123 16.26 -16.91 16.47
C LYS A 123 16.71 -18.14 15.67
N THR A 124 16.43 -18.20 14.36
CA THR A 124 16.85 -19.32 13.52
C THR A 124 18.34 -19.30 13.16
N ARG A 125 19.02 -18.16 13.28
CA ARG A 125 20.46 -18.02 13.02
C ARG A 125 21.35 -18.32 14.23
N SER A 126 20.79 -18.50 15.43
CA SER A 126 21.52 -18.76 16.68
C SER A 126 21.66 -20.25 17.02
N ARG A 127 21.41 -21.16 16.05
CA ARG A 127 21.50 -22.62 16.25
C ARG A 127 22.59 -23.29 15.39
N TYR A 128 23.49 -22.50 14.83
CA TYR A 128 24.71 -22.98 14.18
C TYR A 128 25.90 -22.24 14.79
#